data_AF-A0A1L8WPC7-F1
#
_entry.id   AF-A0A1L8WPC7-F1
#
_cell.length_a   1.000
_cell.length_b   1.000
_cell.length_c   1.000
_cell.angle_alpha   90.00
_cell.angle_beta   90.00
_cell.angle_gamma   90.00
#
_symmetry.space_group_name_H-M   'P 1'
#
loop_
_entity.id
_entity.type
_entity.pdbx_description
1 polymer ?
#
loop_
_entity_poly.entity_id
_entity_poly.type
_entity_poly.pdbx_seq_one_letter_code
_entity_poly.pdbx_strand_id
1 'polypeptide(L)' 'MIILIPALILIPIICYLIKWKKERVYLAALCLPACFFLYKILNYQYFEPDQLFIAALIGLVFSLFFPIAYLIYLNKKK' A
#
# COMPACT_ATOMS: atom_id res chain seq x y z
N MET A 1 -5.32 18.35 0.09
CA MET A 1 -4.27 18.47 -0.96
C MET A 1 -2.87 18.73 -0.43
N ILE A 2 -2.67 19.40 0.71
CA ILE A 2 -1.33 19.76 1.23
C ILE A 2 -0.43 18.55 1.53
N ILE A 3 -0.99 17.41 1.94
CA ILE A 3 -0.24 16.18 2.27
C ILE A 3 0.29 15.45 1.01
N LEU A 4 -0.32 15.69 -0.15
CA LEU A 4 0.02 14.97 -1.39
C LEU A 4 1.39 15.37 -1.94
N ILE A 5 1.74 16.66 -1.81
CA ILE A 5 2.99 17.24 -2.34
C ILE A 5 4.24 16.66 -1.62
N PRO A 6 4.32 16.64 -0.27
CA PRO A 6 5.43 15.99 0.41
C PRO A 6 5.50 14.49 0.14
N ALA A 7 4.35 13.80 0.04
CA ALA A 7 4.32 12.38 -0.26
C ALA A 7 4.91 12.08 -1.65
N LEU A 8 4.59 12.90 -2.66
CA LEU A 8 5.09 12.76 -4.03
C LEU A 8 6.61 12.93 -4.15
N ILE A 9 7.22 13.74 -3.29
CA ILE A 9 8.68 13.96 -3.26
C ILE A 9 9.38 12.86 -2.44
N LEU A 10 8.76 12.40 -1.35
CA LEU A 10 9.31 11.34 -0.50
C LEU A 10 9.37 9.98 -1.21
N ILE A 11 8.36 9.63 -2.00
CA ILE A 11 8.30 8.34 -2.71
C ILE A 11 9.55 8.10 -3.59
N PRO A 12 9.94 8.99 -4.53
CA PRO A 12 11.11 8.76 -5.38
C PRO A 12 12.42 8.76 -4.59
N ILE A 13 12.54 9.56 -3.52
CA ILE A 13 13.73 9.57 -2.65
C ILE A 13 13.89 8.23 -1.95
N ILE A 14 12.81 7.70 -1.36
CA ILE A 14 12.81 6.40 -0.70
C ILE A 14 13.11 5.29 -1.72
N CYS A 15 12.50 5.36 -2.91
CA CYS A 15 12.78 4.43 -3.99
C CYS A 15 14.25 4.47 -4.43
N TYR A 16 14.88 5.65 -4.47
CA TYR A 16 16.29 5.77 -4.84
C TYR A 16 17.23 5.20 -3.75
N LEU A 17 16.90 5.40 -2.47
CA LEU A 17 17.69 4.92 -1.34
C LEU A 17 17.57 3.40 -1.13
N ILE A 18 16.46 2.79 -1.55
CA ILE A 18 16.28 1.34 -1.43
C ILE A 18 17.18 0.63 -2.44
N LYS A 19 18.10 -0.21 -1.93
CA LYS A 19 18.74 -1.24 -2.76
C LYS A 19 17.68 -2.25 -3.22
N TRP A 20 17.23 -2.10 -4.47
CA TRP A 20 16.26 -2.99 -5.09
C TRP A 20 16.88 -4.35 -5.35
N LYS A 21 16.28 -5.38 -4.75
CA LYS A 21 16.51 -6.79 -5.09
C LYS A 21 15.21 -7.32 -5.68
N LYS A 22 15.29 -8.39 -6.49
CA LYS A 22 14.10 -9.06 -7.07
C LYS A 22 12.99 -9.27 -6.03
N GLU A 23 13.39 -9.74 -4.85
CA GLU A 23 12.49 -9.99 -3.72
C GLU A 23 11.76 -8.73 -3.22
N ARG A 24 12.43 -7.59 -3.17
CA ARG A 24 11.86 -6.30 -2.72
C ARG A 24 10.96 -5.68 -3.78
N VAL A 25 11.23 -5.90 -5.07
CA VAL A 25 10.36 -5.49 -6.17
C VAL A 25 9.03 -6.24 -6.11
N TYR A 26 9.07 -7.56 -5.91
CA TYR A 26 7.84 -8.35 -5.71
C TYR A 26 7.04 -7.88 -4.50
N LEU A 27 7.71 -7.58 -3.38
CA LEU A 27 7.07 -7.09 -2.18
C LEU A 27 6.40 -5.72 -2.40
N ALA A 28 7.07 -4.81 -3.11
CA ALA A 28 6.50 -3.51 -3.49
C ALA A 28 5.29 -3.67 -4.42
N ALA A 29 5.33 -4.60 -5.38
CA ALA A 29 4.19 -4.89 -6.24
C ALA A 29 2.99 -5.45 -5.46
N LEU A 30 3.24 -6.30 -4.45
CA LEU A 30 2.20 -6.83 -3.56
C LEU A 30 1.61 -5.77 -2.62
N CYS A 31 2.30 -4.65 -2.40
CA CYS A 31 1.77 -3.49 -1.66
C CYS A 31 0.93 -2.54 -2.53
N LEU A 32 0.97 -2.63 -3.86
CA LEU A 32 0.17 -1.77 -4.75
C LEU A 32 -1.35 -1.80 -4.46
N PRO A 33 -1.97 -2.98 -4.22
CA PRO A 33 -3.39 -3.04 -3.90
C PRO A 33 -3.71 -2.32 -2.57
N ALA A 34 -2.82 -2.42 -1.58
CA ALA A 34 -2.97 -1.72 -0.31
C ALA A 34 -2.88 -0.20 -0.49
N CYS A 35 -1.95 0.28 -1.31
CA CYS A 35 -1.86 1.70 -1.66
C CYS A 35 -3.13 2.20 -2.36
N PHE A 36 -3.75 1.40 -3.23
CA PHE A 36 -5.00 1.76 -3.89
C PHE A 36 -6.16 1.94 -2.90
N PHE A 37 -6.37 0.98 -1.98
CA PHE A 37 -7.40 1.11 -0.96
C PHE A 37 -7.12 2.25 0.01
N LEU A 38 -5.85 2.46 0.38
CA LEU A 38 -5.44 3.58 1.23
C LEU A 38 -5.78 4.93 0.56
N TYR A 39 -5.50 5.08 -0.73
CA TYR A 39 -5.88 6.27 -1.49
C TYR A 39 -7.39 6.48 -1.49
N LYS A 40 -8.17 5.41 -1.69
CA LYS A 40 -9.64 5.47 -1.66
C LYS A 40 -10.18 5.90 -0.29
N ILE A 41 -9.59 5.40 0.80
CA ILE A 41 -9.97 5.76 2.18
C ILE A 41 -9.58 7.21 2.49
N LEU A 42 -8.39 7.65 2.11
CA LEU A 42 -7.90 9.00 2.36
C LEU A 42 -8.63 10.08 1.55
N ASN A 43 -9.18 9.70 0.39
CA ASN A 43 -9.96 10.59 -0.47
C ASN A 43 -11.48 10.38 -0.31
N TYR A 44 -11.89 9.62 0.71
CA TYR A 44 -13.31 9.41 1.01
C TYR A 44 -13.98 10.74 1.34
N GLN A 45 -15.01 11.08 0.58
CA GLN A 45 -15.78 12.29 0.82
C GLN A 45 -16.94 12.01 1.77
N TYR A 46 -17.25 12.97 2.65
CA TYR A 46 -18.34 12.86 3.63
C TYR A 46 -19.72 12.60 2.99
N PHE A 47 -19.89 12.91 1.70
CA PHE A 47 -21.13 12.68 0.95
C PHE A 47 -21.27 11.25 0.40
N GLU A 48 -20.23 10.42 0.47
CA GLU A 48 -20.30 9.03 0.04
C GLU A 48 -20.99 8.14 1.10
N PRO A 49 -21.66 7.05 0.69
CA PRO A 49 -22.27 6.12 1.63
C PRO A 49 -21.23 5.31 2.41
N ASP A 50 -21.43 5.20 3.73
CA ASP A 50 -20.53 4.51 4.68
C ASP A 50 -20.19 3.07 4.27
N GLN A 51 -21.09 2.41 3.53
CA GLN A 51 -20.84 1.08 2.99
C GLN A 51 -19.63 1.02 2.06
N LEU A 52 -19.35 2.09 1.29
CA LEU A 52 -18.17 2.16 0.41
C LEU A 52 -16.88 2.32 1.22
N PHE A 53 -16.94 3.06 2.32
CA PHE A 53 -15.81 3.20 3.25
C PHE A 53 -15.49 1.86 3.93
N ILE A 54 -16.51 1.18 4.45
CA ILE A 54 -16.37 -0.14 5.08
C ILE A 54 -15.84 -1.16 4.06
N ALA A 55 -16.36 -1.18 2.83
CA ALA A 55 -15.85 -2.05 1.78
C ALA A 55 -14.39 -1.75 1.41
N ALA A 56 -13.99 -0.48 1.39
CA ALA A 56 -12.60 -0.08 1.15
C ALA A 56 -11.67 -0.50 2.30
N LEU A 57 -12.13 -0.40 3.55
CA LEU A 57 -11.42 -0.91 4.74
C LEU A 57 -11.24 -2.42 4.70
N ILE A 58 -12.29 -3.16 4.38
CA ILE A 58 -12.22 -4.62 4.20
C ILE A 58 -11.22 -4.95 3.10
N GLY A 59 -11.31 -4.27 1.95
CA GLY A 59 -10.35 -4.43 0.85
C GLY A 59 -8.91 -4.12 1.26
N LEU A 60 -8.69 -3.09 2.08
CA LEU A 60 -7.38 -2.77 2.64
C LEU A 60 -6.85 -3.91 3.52
N VAL A 61 -7.66 -4.43 4.44
CA VAL A 61 -7.27 -5.56 5.31
C VAL A 61 -6.92 -6.79 4.46
N PHE A 62 -7.75 -7.11 3.46
CA PHE A 62 -7.48 -8.22 2.56
C PHE A 62 -6.19 -8.03 1.75
N SER A 63 -5.95 -6.81 1.27
CA SER A 63 -4.75 -6.48 0.51
C SER A 63 -3.46 -6.63 1.31
N LEU A 64 -3.50 -6.46 2.63
CA LEU A 64 -2.34 -6.59 3.51
C LEU A 64 -1.91 -8.05 3.73
N PHE A 65 -2.81 -9.03 3.54
CA PHE A 65 -2.42 -10.44 3.65
C PHE A 65 -1.40 -10.85 2.59
N PHE A 66 -1.43 -10.25 1.39
CA PHE A 66 -0.47 -10.55 0.33
C PHE A 66 0.98 -10.23 0.70
N PRO A 67 1.34 -8.99 1.09
CA PRO A 67 2.70 -8.67 1.51
C PRO A 67 3.11 -9.42 2.78
N ILE A 68 2.19 -9.67 3.72
CA ILE A 68 2.47 -10.45 4.94
C ILE A 68 2.81 -11.90 4.59
N ALA A 69 2.01 -12.56 3.75
CA ALA A 69 2.26 -13.94 3.33
C ALA A 69 3.61 -14.05 2.60
N TYR A 70 3.92 -13.07 1.74
CA TYR A 70 5.19 -13.03 1.03
C TYR A 70 6.38 -12.77 1.95
N LEU A 71 6.22 -11.93 2.98
CA LEU A 71 7.23 -11.75 4.04
C LEU A 71 7.49 -13.03 4.82
N ILE A 72 6.45 -13.77 5.18
CA ILE A 72 6.58 -15.07 5.86
C ILE A 72 7.33 -16.07 4.97
N TYR A 73 6.99 -16.14 3.68
CA TYR A 73 7.71 -16.96 2.71
C TYR A 73 9.19 -16.56 2.62
N LEU A 74 9.48 -15.27 2.55
CA LEU A 74 10.85 -14.77 2.48
C LEU A 74 11.66 -15.10 3.73
N ASN A 75 11.01 -15.04 4.91
CA ASN A 75 11.63 -15.37 6.18
C ASN A 75 11.92 -16.88 6.32
N LYS A 76 11.07 -17.74 5.75
CA LYS A 76 11.29 -19.19 5.71
C LYS A 76 12.33 -19.64 4.68
N LYS A 77 12.56 -18.83 3.65
CA LYS A 77 13.54 -19.09 2.58
C LYS A 77 14.97 -18.69 2.98
N LYS A 78 15.10 -17.79 3.96
CA LYS A 78 16.36 -17.46 4.62
C LYS A 78 16.82 -18.61 5.52
#